data_AF-V6TGZ1-F1
#
_entry.id   AF-V6TGZ1-F1
#
_cell.length_a   1.000
_cell.length_b   1.000
_cell.length_c   1.000
_cell.angle_alpha   90.00
_cell.angle_beta   90.00
_cell.angle_gamma   90.00
#
_symmetry.space_group_name_H-M   'P 1'
#
loop_
_entity.id
_entity.type
_entity.pdbx_description
1 polymer ?
#
loop_
_entity_poly.entity_id
_entity_poly.type
_entity_poly.pdbx_seq_one_letter_code
_entity_poly.pdbx_strand_id
1 'polypeptide(L)'
;MPNPFGRLVPILIDVVLDNVHVSEKLIYDVFGELTPLGLAERLADEYCLSPLAAHRLQRIVTAQAAPDCRPLLVLIDGPPCLVTIPLCIVIDNIGLKDTLCLDVNNKQLDLDGVIDNIIREKALGLTHLSYLKWRKAIMFQILTEVYKAVECSIKQLDPPQRLTDVVGPCPCLGPVE
;
A
#
# COMPACT_ATOMS: atom_id res chain seq x y z
N MET A 1 10.54 2.89 17.81
CA MET A 1 10.32 1.81 16.81
C MET A 1 10.54 2.39 15.43
N PRO A 2 11.00 1.61 14.42
CA PRO A 2 11.05 2.10 13.04
C PRO A 2 9.64 2.45 12.55
N ASN A 3 9.53 3.44 11.67
CA ASN A 3 8.25 3.89 11.09
C ASN A 3 7.53 2.69 10.43
N PRO A 4 6.26 2.40 10.78
CA PRO A 4 5.53 1.24 10.25
C PRO A 4 5.41 1.28 8.72
N PHE A 5 5.35 2.45 8.11
CA PHE A 5 5.13 2.61 6.67
C PHE A 5 6.34 2.22 5.81
N GLY A 6 7.55 2.22 6.39
CA GLY A 6 8.77 1.74 5.71
C GLY A 6 9.00 0.23 5.83
N ARG A 7 8.22 -0.45 6.67
CA ARG A 7 8.34 -1.88 6.98
C ARG A 7 7.16 -2.69 6.44
N LEU A 8 5.95 -2.21 6.67
CA LEU A 8 4.71 -2.92 6.33
C LEU A 8 4.21 -2.46 4.97
N VAL A 9 4.01 -3.44 4.07
CA VAL A 9 3.51 -3.22 2.72
C VAL A 9 2.12 -3.84 2.59
N PRO A 10 1.10 -3.08 2.16
CA PRO A 10 -0.20 -3.65 1.84
C PRO A 10 -0.10 -4.41 0.50
N ILE A 11 -0.43 -5.69 0.51
CA ILE A 11 -0.45 -6.54 -0.68
C ILE A 11 -1.90 -6.87 -1.03
N LEU A 12 -2.32 -6.50 -2.24
CA LEU A 12 -3.61 -6.88 -2.80
C LEU A 12 -3.42 -7.97 -3.85
N ILE A 13 -4.10 -9.09 -3.67
CA ILE A 13 -4.16 -10.17 -4.66
C ILE A 13 -5.62 -10.32 -5.05
N ASP A 14 -5.92 -10.14 -6.32
CA ASP A 14 -7.25 -10.37 -6.89
C ASP A 14 -7.07 -10.93 -8.29
N VAL A 15 -6.90 -12.26 -8.36
CA VAL A 15 -6.54 -12.97 -9.59
C VAL A 15 -7.24 -14.31 -9.69
N VAL A 16 -7.42 -14.81 -10.91
CA VAL A 16 -7.84 -16.19 -11.16
C VAL A 16 -6.64 -17.02 -11.57
N LEU A 17 -6.35 -18.07 -10.79
CA LEU A 17 -5.27 -19.02 -11.05
C LEU A 17 -5.85 -20.43 -10.98
N ASP A 18 -5.56 -21.27 -11.98
CA ASP A 18 -6.06 -22.64 -12.06
C ASP A 18 -7.60 -22.76 -11.91
N ASN A 19 -8.32 -21.77 -12.44
CA ASN A 19 -9.78 -21.60 -12.31
C ASN A 19 -10.30 -21.34 -10.88
N VAL A 20 -9.41 -21.02 -9.94
CA VAL A 20 -9.74 -20.60 -8.58
C VAL A 20 -9.55 -19.09 -8.47
N HIS A 21 -10.55 -18.40 -7.91
CA HIS A 21 -10.45 -16.97 -7.60
C HIS A 21 -9.74 -16.78 -6.26
N VAL A 22 -8.57 -16.14 -6.30
CA VAL A 22 -7.76 -15.80 -5.12
C VAL A 22 -7.93 -14.30 -4.87
N SER A 23 -8.58 -13.96 -3.76
CA SER A 23 -8.88 -12.58 -3.36
C SER A 23 -8.39 -12.32 -1.94
N GLU A 24 -7.18 -11.80 -1.82
CA GLU A 24 -6.51 -11.57 -0.55
C GLU A 24 -6.09 -10.12 -0.33
N LYS A 25 -6.22 -9.67 0.93
CA LYS A 25 -5.68 -8.41 1.43
C LYS A 25 -4.72 -8.73 2.56
N LEU A 26 -3.43 -8.56 2.31
CA LEU A 26 -2.35 -9.00 3.19
C LEU A 26 -1.49 -7.82 3.62
N ILE A 27 -0.86 -7.94 4.79
CA ILE A 27 0.15 -6.99 5.26
C ILE A 27 1.45 -7.76 5.29
N TYR A 28 2.37 -7.37 4.42
CA TYR A 28 3.67 -8.02 4.27
C TYR A 28 4.74 -7.22 5.00
N ASP A 29 5.50 -7.90 5.86
CA ASP A 29 6.63 -7.33 6.57
C ASP A 29 7.92 -7.58 5.80
N VAL A 30 8.48 -6.53 5.19
CA VAL A 30 9.69 -6.64 4.35
C VAL A 30 10.96 -6.97 5.14
N PHE A 31 10.93 -6.84 6.47
CA PHE A 31 12.01 -7.24 7.37
C PHE A 31 11.65 -8.49 8.17
N GLY A 32 10.51 -9.12 7.87
CA GLY A 32 10.06 -10.36 8.51
C GLY A 32 10.79 -11.59 7.97
N GLU A 33 10.55 -12.74 8.61
CA GLU A 33 11.15 -14.02 8.22
C GLU A 33 10.49 -14.65 6.98
N LEU A 34 9.23 -14.31 6.72
CA LEU A 34 8.47 -14.88 5.62
C LEU A 34 8.88 -14.22 4.30
N THR A 35 9.51 -14.99 3.40
CA THR A 35 9.89 -14.51 2.07
C THR A 35 8.67 -14.39 1.15
N PRO A 36 8.75 -13.65 0.02
CA PRO A 36 7.66 -13.59 -0.95
C PRO A 36 7.31 -14.95 -1.54
N LEU A 37 8.31 -15.83 -1.70
CA LEU A 37 8.10 -17.21 -2.13
C LEU A 37 7.35 -18.01 -1.05
N GLY A 38 7.79 -17.94 0.21
CA GLY A 38 7.12 -18.65 1.30
C GLY A 38 5.68 -18.18 1.52
N LEU A 39 5.38 -16.89 1.30
CA LEU A 39 4.00 -16.40 1.31
C LEU A 39 3.19 -16.98 0.14
N ALA A 40 3.76 -16.99 -1.07
CA ALA A 40 3.09 -17.52 -2.25
C ALA A 40 2.82 -19.03 -2.17
N GLU A 41 3.75 -19.80 -1.61
CA GLU A 41 3.58 -21.23 -1.35
C GLU A 41 2.45 -21.47 -0.34
N ARG A 42 2.41 -20.74 0.77
CA ARG A 42 1.30 -20.86 1.75
C ARG A 42 -0.07 -20.56 1.14
N LEU A 43 -0.16 -19.51 0.32
CA LEU A 43 -1.39 -19.18 -0.39
C LEU A 43 -1.75 -20.25 -1.43
N ALA A 44 -0.75 -20.78 -2.14
CA ALA A 44 -0.97 -21.86 -3.10
C ALA A 44 -1.49 -23.12 -2.41
N ASP A 45 -0.95 -23.49 -1.25
CA ASP A 45 -1.42 -24.62 -0.46
C ASP A 45 -2.86 -24.40 0.04
N GLU A 46 -3.18 -23.20 0.55
CA GLU A 46 -4.52 -22.86 1.06
C GLU A 46 -5.59 -22.90 -0.04
N TYR A 47 -5.24 -22.47 -1.25
CA TYR A 47 -6.14 -22.44 -2.40
C TYR A 47 -6.02 -23.67 -3.31
N CYS A 48 -5.25 -24.70 -2.91
CA CYS A 48 -5.00 -25.92 -3.69
C CYS A 48 -4.49 -25.67 -5.12
N LEU A 49 -3.58 -24.71 -5.29
CA LEU A 49 -3.06 -24.26 -6.57
C LEU A 49 -1.85 -25.08 -7.05
N SER A 50 -1.61 -25.09 -8.36
CA SER A 50 -0.43 -25.72 -8.94
C SER A 50 0.87 -24.96 -8.61
N PRO A 51 2.04 -25.62 -8.71
CA PRO A 51 3.33 -24.94 -8.55
C PRO A 51 3.55 -23.76 -9.52
N LEU A 52 2.98 -23.82 -10.72
CA LEU A 52 3.04 -22.72 -11.69
C LEU A 52 2.25 -21.51 -11.21
N ALA A 53 1.08 -21.73 -10.60
CA ALA A 53 0.28 -20.68 -9.98
C ALA A 53 1.00 -20.07 -8.75
N ALA A 54 1.68 -20.88 -7.93
CA ALA A 54 2.51 -20.39 -6.82
C ALA A 54 3.60 -19.42 -7.32
N HIS A 55 4.30 -19.74 -8.41
CA HIS A 55 5.27 -18.80 -9.01
C HIS A 55 4.63 -17.49 -9.52
N ARG A 56 3.40 -17.54 -10.03
CA ARG A 56 2.67 -16.32 -10.42
C ARG A 56 2.33 -15.47 -9.18
N LEU A 57 1.86 -16.10 -8.10
CA LEU A 57 1.63 -15.42 -6.82
C LEU A 57 2.91 -14.77 -6.29
N GLN A 58 4.03 -15.50 -6.30
CA GLN A 58 5.33 -14.98 -5.89
C GLN A 58 5.68 -13.69 -6.65
N ARG A 59 5.49 -13.67 -7.97
CA ARG A 59 5.75 -12.48 -8.80
C ARG A 59 4.86 -11.30 -8.40
N ILE A 60 3.58 -11.55 -8.13
CA ILE A 60 2.63 -10.51 -7.69
C ILE A 60 3.07 -9.91 -6.36
N VAL A 61 3.39 -10.76 -5.37
CA VAL A 61 3.86 -10.33 -4.04
C VAL A 61 5.17 -9.56 -4.16
N THR A 62 6.13 -10.09 -4.93
CA THR A 62 7.46 -9.49 -5.10
C THR A 62 7.38 -8.13 -5.78
N ALA A 63 6.52 -7.99 -6.80
CA ALA A 63 6.33 -6.71 -7.49
C ALA A 63 5.78 -5.63 -6.54
N GLN A 64 4.79 -5.98 -5.71
CA GLN A 64 4.23 -5.02 -4.74
C GLN A 64 5.16 -4.73 -3.56
N ALA A 65 5.97 -5.71 -3.13
CA ALA A 65 6.93 -5.55 -2.04
C ALA A 65 8.27 -4.93 -2.47
N ALA A 66 8.48 -4.71 -3.77
CA ALA A 66 9.73 -4.20 -4.31
C ALA A 66 10.06 -2.82 -3.74
N PRO A 67 11.35 -2.51 -3.49
CA PRO A 67 11.77 -1.22 -2.96
C PRO A 67 11.20 -0.01 -3.71
N ASP A 68 11.14 -0.10 -5.03
CA ASP A 68 10.68 0.98 -5.92
C ASP A 68 9.16 1.17 -5.91
N CYS A 69 8.41 0.17 -5.45
CA CYS A 69 6.95 0.24 -5.28
C CYS A 69 6.55 0.71 -3.88
N ARG A 70 7.51 0.88 -2.97
CA ARG A 70 7.27 1.46 -1.65
C ARG A 70 7.39 2.98 -1.77
N PRO A 71 6.47 3.74 -1.14
CA PRO A 71 6.57 5.18 -1.13
C PRO A 71 7.92 5.58 -0.54
N LEU A 72 8.65 6.44 -1.26
CA LEU A 72 9.79 7.18 -0.71
C LEU A 72 9.25 8.13 0.35
N LEU A 73 8.96 7.59 1.52
CA LEU A 73 8.72 8.40 2.70
C LEU A 73 10.04 9.08 2.97
N VAL A 74 10.06 10.41 2.81
CA VAL A 74 11.18 11.27 3.18
C VAL A 74 11.28 11.28 4.70
N LEU A 75 11.67 10.13 5.23
CA LEU A 75 12.24 9.94 6.55
C LEU A 75 13.68 10.35 6.29
N ILE A 76 14.15 11.48 6.81
CA ILE A 76 14.70 11.44 8.16
C ILE A 76 14.42 12.72 8.96
N ASP A 77 14.13 13.90 8.36
CA ASP A 77 13.93 15.18 9.08
C ASP A 77 13.00 16.19 8.35
N GLY A 78 11.92 15.70 7.73
CA GLY A 78 10.93 16.55 7.05
C GLY A 78 9.88 17.19 7.99
N PRO A 79 9.16 18.23 7.53
CA PRO A 79 8.01 18.79 8.27
C PRO A 79 6.87 17.75 8.41
N PRO A 80 5.89 17.99 9.30
CA PRO A 80 4.69 17.16 9.41
C PRO A 80 4.03 16.93 8.05
N CYS A 81 3.65 15.68 7.77
CA CYS A 81 2.96 15.29 6.54
C CYS A 81 1.63 14.64 6.90
N LEU A 82 0.58 15.45 6.90
CA LEU A 82 -0.77 15.01 7.25
C LEU A 82 -1.45 14.33 6.06
N VAL A 83 -1.81 13.07 6.24
CA VAL A 83 -2.59 12.27 5.29
C VAL A 83 -3.99 12.03 5.87
N THR A 84 -5.01 12.40 5.10
CA THR A 84 -6.40 12.08 5.42
C THR A 84 -6.76 10.71 4.84
N ILE A 85 -7.20 9.81 5.71
CA ILE A 85 -7.44 8.40 5.42
C ILE A 85 -8.93 8.12 5.63
N PRO A 86 -9.70 7.90 4.54
CA PRO A 86 -11.05 7.39 4.66
C PRO A 86 -11.01 5.92 5.09
N LEU A 87 -11.72 5.58 6.16
CA LEU A 87 -11.93 4.20 6.60
C LEU A 87 -13.33 3.76 6.16
N CYS A 88 -13.40 2.75 5.29
CA CYS A 88 -14.63 2.21 4.72
C CYS A 88 -14.50 0.69 4.65
N ILE A 89 -14.78 0.02 5.77
CA ILE A 89 -14.50 -1.40 5.97
C ILE A 89 -15.79 -2.11 6.33
N VAL A 90 -16.04 -3.27 5.73
CA VAL A 90 -17.15 -4.15 6.11
C VAL A 90 -16.57 -5.51 6.46
N ILE A 91 -16.80 -5.98 7.69
CA ILE A 91 -16.43 -7.31 8.16
C ILE A 91 -17.66 -7.93 8.83
N ASP A 92 -17.99 -9.16 8.45
CA ASP A 92 -19.07 -9.95 9.07
C ASP A 92 -20.40 -9.15 9.20
N ASN A 93 -20.76 -8.39 8.14
CA ASN A 93 -21.93 -7.49 8.04
C ASN A 93 -21.91 -6.24 8.95
N ILE A 94 -20.80 -5.95 9.62
CA ILE A 94 -20.61 -4.72 10.40
C ILE A 94 -19.76 -3.76 9.57
N GLY A 95 -20.29 -2.55 9.34
CA GLY A 95 -19.62 -1.50 8.58
C GLY A 95 -18.97 -0.44 9.48
N LEU A 96 -17.71 -0.11 9.20
CA LEU A 96 -17.01 1.06 9.72
C LEU A 96 -16.90 2.09 8.60
N LYS A 97 -17.45 3.28 8.83
CA LYS A 97 -17.24 4.46 7.99
C LYS A 97 -16.71 5.59 8.87
N ASP A 98 -15.45 5.96 8.66
CA ASP A 98 -14.77 6.99 9.44
C ASP A 98 -13.72 7.73 8.61
N THR A 99 -13.10 8.77 9.17
CA THR A 99 -11.99 9.48 8.55
C THR A 99 -10.95 9.78 9.60
N LEU A 100 -9.71 9.37 9.34
CA LEU A 100 -8.56 9.53 10.22
C LEU A 100 -7.56 10.49 9.57
N CYS A 101 -6.97 11.40 10.34
CA CYS A 101 -5.84 12.21 9.87
C CYS A 101 -4.57 11.76 10.60
N LEU A 102 -3.56 11.32 9.85
CA LEU A 102 -2.29 10.84 10.39
C LEU A 102 -1.13 11.69 9.90
N ASP A 103 -0.24 12.08 10.81
CA ASP A 103 1.09 12.58 10.43
C ASP A 103 2.03 11.40 10.15
N VAL A 104 2.29 11.13 8.87
CA VAL A 104 3.13 9.99 8.45
C VAL A 104 4.62 10.20 8.71
N ASN A 105 5.02 11.44 9.01
CA ASN A 105 6.38 11.81 9.39
C ASN A 105 6.59 11.81 10.91
N ASN A 106 5.55 11.55 11.71
CA ASN A 106 5.67 11.50 13.17
C ASN A 106 6.48 10.26 13.61
N LYS A 107 7.68 10.49 14.14
CA LYS A 107 8.60 9.44 14.65
C LYS A 107 8.05 8.69 15.87
N GLN A 108 7.07 9.25 16.57
CA GLN A 108 6.42 8.67 17.74
C GLN A 108 5.06 8.02 17.42
N LEU A 109 4.71 7.90 16.13
CA LEU A 109 3.44 7.30 15.73
C LEU A 109 3.35 5.84 16.18
N ASP A 110 2.43 5.58 17.12
CA ASP A 110 2.00 4.24 17.51
C ASP A 110 0.75 3.85 16.72
N LEU A 111 0.98 3.24 15.55
CA LEU A 111 -0.11 2.87 14.65
C LEU A 111 -0.98 1.75 15.23
N ASP A 112 -0.39 0.82 15.97
CA ASP A 112 -1.16 -0.24 16.64
C ASP A 112 -2.08 0.35 17.72
N GLY A 113 -1.56 1.28 18.54
CA GLY A 113 -2.35 2.00 19.53
C GLY A 113 -3.49 2.81 18.91
N VAL A 114 -3.26 3.47 17.77
CA VAL A 114 -4.32 4.17 17.02
C VAL A 114 -5.43 3.21 16.58
N ILE A 115 -5.05 2.05 16.02
CA ILE A 115 -6.02 1.05 15.55
C ILE A 115 -6.81 0.44 16.70
N ASP A 116 -6.12 0.09 17.79
CA ASP A 116 -6.73 -0.47 18.99
C ASP A 116 -7.75 0.51 19.61
N ASN A 117 -7.45 1.81 19.59
CA ASN A 117 -8.38 2.85 20.03
C ASN A 117 -9.61 2.94 19.12
N ILE A 118 -9.44 2.91 17.79
CA ILE A 118 -10.59 2.89 16.85
C ILE A 118 -11.49 1.69 17.13
N ILE A 119 -10.92 0.50 17.28
CA ILE A 119 -11.67 -0.73 17.55
C ILE A 119 -12.44 -0.60 18.87
N ARG A 120 -11.81 -0.08 19.92
CA ARG A 120 -12.44 0.10 21.23
C ARG A 120 -13.56 1.14 21.21
N GLU A 121 -13.30 2.32 20.64
CA GLU A 121 -14.25 3.44 20.59
C GLU A 121 -15.49 3.10 19.76
N LYS A 122 -15.32 2.33 18.69
CA LYS A 122 -16.41 1.89 17.81
C LYS A 122 -17.03 0.55 18.23
N ALA A 123 -16.60 -0.01 19.37
CA ALA A 123 -17.03 -1.31 19.88
C ALA A 123 -16.97 -2.43 18.81
N LEU A 124 -15.90 -2.45 18.02
CA LEU A 124 -15.72 -3.43 16.95
C LEU A 124 -15.13 -4.73 17.50
N GLY A 125 -15.70 -5.86 17.09
CA GLY A 125 -15.21 -7.19 17.42
C GLY A 125 -15.49 -7.63 18.85
N LEU A 126 -16.46 -8.53 18.99
CA LEU A 126 -16.87 -9.10 20.29
C LEU A 126 -16.03 -10.31 20.72
N THR A 127 -15.19 -10.82 19.82
CA THR A 127 -14.32 -11.99 20.03
C THR A 127 -12.89 -11.67 19.64
N HIS A 128 -11.94 -12.46 20.13
CA HIS A 128 -10.53 -12.28 19.77
C HIS A 128 -10.29 -12.42 18.26
N LEU A 129 -10.94 -13.37 17.59
CA LEU A 129 -10.83 -13.51 16.13
C LEU A 129 -11.38 -12.29 15.38
N SER A 130 -12.55 -11.78 15.80
CA SER A 130 -13.14 -10.60 15.18
C SER A 130 -12.26 -9.36 15.39
N TYR A 131 -11.67 -9.22 16.58
CA TYR A 131 -10.68 -8.18 16.87
C TYR A 131 -9.50 -8.24 15.89
N LEU A 132 -8.92 -9.42 15.68
CA LEU A 132 -7.80 -9.60 14.74
C LEU A 132 -8.19 -9.27 13.29
N LYS A 133 -9.40 -9.65 12.85
CA LYS A 133 -9.93 -9.28 11.53
C LYS A 133 -10.02 -7.75 11.38
N TRP A 134 -10.58 -7.06 12.37
CA TRP A 134 -10.71 -5.60 12.37
C TRP A 134 -9.36 -4.91 12.38
N ARG A 135 -8.44 -5.34 13.25
CA ARG A 135 -7.09 -4.79 13.31
C ARG A 135 -6.36 -4.93 11.97
N LYS A 136 -6.40 -6.13 11.36
CA LYS A 136 -5.84 -6.38 10.03
C LYS A 136 -6.45 -5.46 8.96
N ALA A 137 -7.78 -5.34 8.92
CA ALA A 137 -8.45 -4.56 7.90
C ALA A 137 -8.20 -3.05 8.02
N ILE A 138 -8.22 -2.50 9.25
CA ILE A 138 -7.92 -1.08 9.48
C ILE A 138 -6.47 -0.78 9.12
N MET A 139 -5.53 -1.61 9.58
CA MET A 139 -4.11 -1.49 9.22
C MET A 139 -3.93 -1.51 7.69
N PHE A 140 -4.54 -2.48 7.00
CA PHE A 140 -4.46 -2.61 5.56
C PHE A 140 -4.96 -1.35 4.83
N GLN A 141 -6.11 -0.80 5.24
CA GLN A 141 -6.65 0.42 4.64
C GLN A 141 -5.78 1.64 4.91
N ILE A 142 -5.28 1.81 6.14
CA ILE A 142 -4.35 2.90 6.49
C ILE A 142 -3.10 2.84 5.60
N LEU A 143 -2.45 1.68 5.52
CA LEU A 143 -1.25 1.50 4.70
C LEU A 143 -1.55 1.82 3.22
N THR A 144 -2.67 1.31 2.70
CA THR A 144 -3.07 1.50 1.29
C THR A 144 -3.25 2.98 0.95
N GLU A 145 -3.98 3.73 1.78
CA GLU A 145 -4.26 5.14 1.53
C GLU A 145 -3.01 6.01 1.72
N VAL A 146 -2.15 5.69 2.69
CA VAL A 146 -0.85 6.37 2.85
C VAL A 146 0.03 6.15 1.61
N TYR A 147 0.13 4.91 1.12
CA TYR A 147 0.91 4.61 -0.07
C TYR A 147 0.42 5.39 -1.29
N LYS A 148 -0.91 5.42 -1.51
CA LYS A 148 -1.53 6.22 -2.58
C LYS A 148 -1.27 7.72 -2.43
N ALA A 149 -1.41 8.26 -1.23
CA ALA A 149 -1.22 9.69 -0.98
C ALA A 149 0.22 10.14 -1.28
N VAL A 150 1.20 9.31 -0.90
CA VAL A 150 2.62 9.61 -1.17
C VAL A 150 2.94 9.46 -2.66
N GLU A 151 2.45 8.42 -3.34
CA GLU A 151 2.63 8.31 -4.80
C GLU A 151 2.07 9.51 -5.57
N CYS A 152 0.87 9.98 -5.19
CA CYS A 152 0.27 11.17 -5.79
C CYS A 152 1.13 12.42 -5.57
N SER A 153 1.74 12.55 -4.39
CA SER A 153 2.61 13.68 -4.06
C SER A 153 3.90 13.67 -4.90
N ILE A 154 4.50 12.50 -5.13
CA ILE A 154 5.70 12.35 -5.98
C ILE A 154 5.37 12.69 -7.44
N LYS A 155 4.25 12.19 -7.97
CA LYS A 155 3.80 12.48 -9.35
C LYS A 155 3.49 13.97 -9.59
N GLN A 156 3.18 14.72 -8.55
CA GLN A 156 2.99 16.18 -8.63
C GLN A 156 4.32 16.95 -8.57
N LEU A 157 5.36 16.37 -7.97
CA LEU A 157 6.72 16.93 -7.90
C LEU A 157 7.52 16.69 -9.18
N ASP A 158 7.20 15.65 -9.94
CA ASP A 158 7.65 15.51 -11.32
C ASP A 158 6.77 16.39 -12.22
N PRO A 159 7.22 17.58 -12.67
CA PRO A 159 6.49 18.28 -13.71
C PRO A 159 6.40 17.35 -14.93
N PRO A 160 5.30 17.37 -15.71
CA PRO A 160 5.37 16.81 -17.05
C PRO A 160 6.58 17.47 -17.69
N GLN A 161 7.54 16.66 -18.16
CA GLN A 161 8.50 17.13 -19.14
C GLN A 161 7.66 17.63 -20.32
N ARG A 162 7.29 18.91 -20.26
CA ARG A 162 7.00 19.67 -21.46
C ARG A 162 8.26 19.43 -22.26
N LEU A 163 8.11 18.72 -23.36
CA LEU A 163 8.91 18.91 -24.55
C LEU A 163 9.19 20.42 -24.60
N THR A 164 10.36 20.82 -24.13
CA THR A 164 10.98 22.04 -24.61
C THR A 164 11.12 21.74 -26.08
N ASP A 165 10.14 22.18 -26.86
CA ASP A 165 10.26 22.31 -28.28
C ASP A 165 11.63 22.92 -28.49
N VAL A 166 12.49 22.09 -29.09
CA VAL A 166 13.73 22.51 -29.69
C VAL A 166 13.30 23.48 -30.78
N VAL A 167 13.14 24.75 -30.44
CA VAL A 167 13.23 25.84 -31.41
C VAL A 167 14.71 25.97 -31.73
N GLY A 168 15.23 24.95 -32.40
CA GLY A 168 16.40 25.13 -33.24
C GLY A 168 15.97 26.08 -34.37
N PRO A 169 16.77 27.11 -34.70
CA PRO A 169 16.47 27.94 -35.86
C PRO A 169 16.40 27.03 -37.08
N CYS A 170 15.23 26.98 -37.71
CA CYS A 170 15.00 26.25 -38.95
C CYS A 170 15.88 26.87 -40.05
N PRO A 171 16.86 26.16 -40.62
CA PRO A 171 17.77 26.73 -41.61
C PRO A 171 17.17 26.54 -43.01
N CYS A 172 16.04 27.19 -43.30
CA CYS A 172 15.44 27.13 -44.64
C CYS A 172 14.34 28.17 -44.86
N LEU A 173 14.69 29.46 -44.77
CA LEU A 173 13.97 30.53 -45.50
C LEU A 173 15.03 31.54 -45.96
N GLY A 174 15.24 31.59 -47.28
CA GLY A 174 16.16 32.50 -47.96
C GLY A 174 15.69 33.96 -47.92
N PRO A 175 16.48 34.88 -48.52
CA PRO A 175 16.26 36.31 -48.37
C PRO A 175 14.97 36.74 -49.06
N VAL A 176 14.20 37.59 -48.40
CA VAL A 176 13.14 38.39 -49.02
C VAL A 176 13.65 39.83 -49.02
N GLU A 177 13.98 40.28 -50.24
CA GLU A 177 14.25 41.63 -50.77
C GLU A 177 14.85 42.72 -49.84
#